data_AF-A0A3D0XVA3-F1
#
_entry.id   AF-A0A3D0XVA3-F1
#
_cell.length_a   1.000
_cell.length_b   1.000
_cell.length_c   1.000
_cell.angle_alpha   90.00
_cell.angle_beta   90.00
_cell.angle_gamma   90.00
#
_symmetry.space_group_name_H-M   'P 1'
#
loop_
_entity.id
_entity.type
_entity.pdbx_description
1 polymer ?
#
loop_
_entity_poly.entity_id
_entity_poly.type
_entity_poly.pdbx_seq_one_letter_code
_entity_poly.pdbx_strand_id
1 'polypeptide(L)'
;MGGRRYYSVTSRKLREDDLSLLARVRRAYFEKNAPQRGRTSDETFGTDDVARYHMTRRGMKWELTAGGQVLQRAVPEADGYAVLTWDIAGDLREKADYNKRNQWLRSAFYRG
;
A
#
# COMPACT_ATOMS: atom_id res chain seq x y z
N MET A 1 32.52 12.21 -19.10
CA MET A 1 32.24 12.73 -17.74
C MET A 1 31.01 12.01 -17.19
N GLY A 2 31.19 11.04 -16.27
CA GLY A 2 30.07 10.29 -15.70
C GLY A 2 29.47 11.04 -14.52
N GLY A 3 28.24 11.54 -14.67
CA GLY A 3 27.52 12.25 -13.62
C GLY A 3 27.28 11.33 -12.40
N ARG A 4 27.79 11.73 -11.23
CA ARG A 4 27.46 11.07 -9.96
C ARG A 4 25.96 11.26 -9.69
N ARG A 5 25.22 10.16 -9.60
CA ARG A 5 23.83 10.16 -9.15
C ARG A 5 23.83 10.16 -7.63
N TYR A 6 23.28 11.21 -7.05
CA TYR A 6 23.02 11.29 -5.62
C TYR A 6 21.64 10.68 -5.38
N TYR A 7 21.59 9.65 -4.54
CA TYR A 7 20.34 9.11 -4.01
C TYR A 7 20.31 9.49 -2.53
N SER A 8 19.28 10.18 -2.08
CA SER A 8 19.02 10.34 -0.66
C SER A 8 18.28 9.09 -0.16
N VAL A 9 18.96 8.29 0.65
CA VAL A 9 18.31 7.21 1.39
C VAL A 9 17.90 7.79 2.74
N THR A 10 16.65 8.24 2.85
CA THR A 10 16.06 8.52 4.16
C THR A 10 15.64 7.19 4.79
N SER A 11 16.45 6.66 5.70
CA SER A 11 16.04 5.59 6.61
C SER A 11 15.07 6.20 7.64
N ARG A 12 13.77 6.08 7.36
CA ARG A 12 12.74 6.42 8.34
C ARG A 12 12.74 5.32 9.42
N LYS A 13 12.68 5.71 10.69
CA LYS A 13 12.39 4.77 11.80
C LYS A 13 11.15 3.97 11.43
N LEU A 14 11.24 2.64 11.56
CA LEU A 14 10.15 1.71 11.35
C LEU A 14 8.94 2.20 12.16
N ARG A 15 7.86 2.62 11.51
CA ARG A 15 6.62 3.03 12.21
C ARG A 15 5.72 1.80 12.36
N GLU A 16 4.75 1.83 13.27
CA GLU A 16 3.70 0.79 13.35
C GLU A 16 3.01 0.55 11.98
N ASP A 17 3.00 1.55 11.09
CA ASP A 17 2.58 1.43 9.69
C ASP A 17 3.34 0.38 8.86
N ASP A 18 4.58 0.04 9.23
CA ASP A 18 5.40 -0.98 8.57
C ASP A 18 5.01 -2.43 8.95
N LEU A 19 4.10 -2.59 9.93
CA LEU A 19 3.41 -3.85 10.23
C LEU A 19 2.12 -4.02 9.41
N SER A 20 1.69 -3.00 8.68
CA SER A 20 0.46 -3.08 7.87
C SER A 20 0.53 -4.21 6.84
N LEU A 21 -0.60 -4.90 6.64
CA LEU A 21 -0.73 -5.98 5.65
C LEU A 21 -0.27 -5.53 4.25
N LEU A 22 -0.45 -4.26 3.91
CA LEU A 22 -0.01 -3.66 2.65
C LEU A 22 1.52 -3.69 2.51
N ALA A 23 2.26 -3.28 3.55
CA ALA A 23 3.71 -3.30 3.55
C ALA A 23 4.26 -4.73 3.41
N ARG A 24 3.66 -5.70 4.11
CA ARG A 24 4.02 -7.13 4.04
C ARG A 24 3.87 -7.69 2.62
N VAL A 25 2.72 -7.44 1.99
CA VAL A 25 2.45 -7.90 0.61
C VAL A 25 3.41 -7.25 -0.39
N ARG A 26 3.64 -5.95 -0.28
CA ARG A 26 4.55 -5.24 -1.18
C ARG A 26 5.99 -5.72 -1.02
N ARG A 27 6.45 -5.90 0.21
CA ARG A 27 7.78 -6.45 0.51
C ARG A 27 7.97 -7.83 -0.12
N ALA A 28 7.00 -8.73 0.08
CA ALA A 28 7.05 -10.06 -0.50
C ALA A 28 7.14 -10.03 -2.05
N TYR A 29 6.44 -9.10 -2.71
CA TYR A 29 6.53 -8.92 -4.16
C TYR A 29 7.94 -8.48 -4.60
N PHE A 30 8.53 -7.49 -3.92
CA PHE A 30 9.86 -6.98 -4.27
C PHE A 30 10.97 -7.97 -3.97
N GLU A 31 10.88 -8.73 -2.87
CA GLU A 31 11.86 -9.76 -2.51
C GLU A 31 11.82 -10.93 -3.50
N LYS A 32 10.63 -11.39 -3.90
CA LYS A 32 10.50 -12.53 -4.85
C LYS A 32 10.57 -12.11 -6.33
N ASN A 33 10.44 -10.82 -6.62
CA ASN A 33 10.35 -10.24 -7.97
C ASN A 33 9.37 -10.98 -8.90
N ALA A 34 8.25 -11.43 -8.34
CA ALA A 34 7.25 -12.25 -9.01
C ALA A 34 5.84 -11.75 -8.70
N PRO A 35 4.89 -11.85 -9.66
CA PRO A 35 3.48 -11.54 -9.38
C PRO A 35 2.95 -12.36 -8.21
N GLN A 36 2.11 -11.73 -7.38
CA GLN A 36 1.51 -12.37 -6.21
C GLN A 36 0.02 -12.10 -6.15
N ARG A 37 -0.74 -13.10 -5.74
CA ARG A 37 -2.17 -12.99 -5.49
C ARG A 37 -2.47 -13.75 -4.22
N GLY A 38 -3.36 -13.22 -3.40
CA GLY A 38 -3.78 -13.94 -2.23
C GLY A 38 -4.74 -13.17 -1.35
N ARG A 39 -4.99 -13.78 -0.21
CA ARG A 39 -5.65 -13.21 0.94
C ARG A 39 -4.66 -13.25 2.09
N THR A 40 -4.56 -12.16 2.84
CA THR A 40 -3.80 -12.13 4.09
C THR A 40 -4.69 -11.49 5.15
N SER A 41 -4.55 -11.91 6.38
CA SER A 41 -5.31 -11.34 7.50
C SER A 41 -4.41 -11.07 8.68
N ASP A 42 -4.84 -10.13 9.51
CA ASP A 42 -4.29 -9.85 10.83
C ASP A 42 -5.45 -9.70 11.81
N GLU A 43 -5.18 -9.95 13.10
CA GLU A 43 -6.15 -9.68 14.16
C GLU A 43 -5.76 -8.37 14.84
N THR A 44 -6.55 -7.34 14.62
CA THR A 44 -6.31 -6.01 15.20
C THR A 44 -7.42 -5.70 16.19
N PHE A 45 -7.10 -5.69 17.49
CA PHE A 45 -8.03 -5.38 18.58
C PHE A 45 -9.37 -6.15 18.52
N GLY A 46 -9.32 -7.46 18.23
CA GLY A 46 -10.52 -8.31 18.16
C GLY A 46 -11.38 -8.11 16.90
N THR A 47 -10.88 -7.35 15.92
CA THR A 47 -11.47 -7.24 14.58
C THR A 47 -10.58 -7.97 13.58
N ASP A 48 -11.18 -8.86 12.79
CA ASP A 48 -10.50 -9.55 11.70
C ASP A 48 -10.23 -8.57 10.54
N ASP A 49 -8.97 -8.16 10.41
CA ASP A 49 -8.49 -7.41 9.26
C ASP A 49 -8.21 -8.39 8.13
N VAL A 50 -8.92 -8.25 7.02
CA VAL A 50 -8.79 -9.14 5.87
C VAL A 50 -8.42 -8.32 4.64
N ALA A 51 -7.23 -8.58 4.10
CA ALA A 51 -6.80 -8.03 2.83
C ALA A 51 -6.88 -9.04 1.70
N ARG A 52 -7.41 -8.63 0.56
CA ARG A 52 -7.37 -9.34 -0.72
C ARG A 52 -6.50 -8.56 -1.69
N TYR A 53 -5.61 -9.25 -2.38
CA TYR A 53 -4.66 -8.58 -3.26
C TYR A 53 -4.31 -9.36 -4.51
N HIS A 54 -3.92 -8.61 -5.53
CA HIS A 54 -3.27 -9.10 -6.73
C HIS A 54 -2.25 -8.07 -7.20
N MET A 55 -0.97 -8.35 -6.98
CA MET A 55 0.15 -7.48 -7.33
C MET A 55 0.90 -8.05 -8.52
N THR A 56 1.08 -7.23 -9.55
CA THR A 56 1.74 -7.60 -10.80
C THR A 56 2.72 -6.51 -11.22
N ARG A 57 3.50 -6.76 -12.29
CA ARG A 57 4.33 -5.72 -12.93
C ARG A 57 3.52 -4.56 -13.53
N ARG A 58 2.20 -4.70 -13.68
CA ARG A 58 1.31 -3.68 -14.25
C ARG A 58 0.56 -2.86 -13.19
N GLY A 59 0.75 -3.18 -11.91
CA GLY A 59 0.08 -2.51 -10.80
C GLY A 59 -0.51 -3.48 -9.79
N MET A 60 -1.32 -2.95 -8.89
CA MET A 60 -1.86 -3.65 -7.73
C MET A 60 -3.38 -3.52 -7.66
N LYS A 61 -4.06 -4.64 -7.44
CA LYS A 61 -5.41 -4.68 -6.85
C LYS A 61 -5.26 -4.93 -5.37
N TRP A 62 -5.93 -4.14 -4.56
CA TRP A 62 -5.85 -4.17 -3.10
C TRP A 62 -7.22 -3.82 -2.54
N GLU A 63 -7.65 -4.55 -1.54
CA GLU A 63 -8.82 -4.25 -0.73
C GLU A 63 -8.55 -4.77 0.68
N LEU A 64 -8.55 -3.88 1.67
CA LEU A 64 -8.47 -4.21 3.09
C LEU A 64 -9.84 -3.96 3.70
N THR A 65 -10.40 -4.96 4.35
CA THR A 65 -11.66 -4.90 5.08
C THR A 65 -11.43 -5.18 6.55
N ALA A 66 -12.01 -4.40 7.45
CA ALA A 66 -12.03 -4.64 8.89
C ALA A 66 -13.47 -4.50 9.38
N GLY A 67 -13.97 -5.46 10.16
CA GLY A 67 -15.34 -5.38 10.71
C GLY A 67 -16.45 -5.26 9.65
N GLY A 68 -16.20 -5.76 8.44
CA GLY A 68 -17.12 -5.65 7.30
C GLY A 68 -17.05 -4.32 6.53
N GLN A 69 -16.20 -3.37 6.93
CA GLN A 69 -15.98 -2.09 6.25
C GLN A 69 -14.67 -2.09 5.47
N VAL A 70 -14.68 -1.47 4.29
CA VAL A 70 -13.46 -1.31 3.47
C VAL A 70 -12.65 -0.14 4.00
N LEU A 71 -11.48 -0.42 4.59
CA LEU A 71 -10.55 0.59 5.11
C LEU A 71 -9.50 1.00 4.09
N GLN A 72 -9.15 0.13 3.14
CA GLN A 72 -8.25 0.51 2.05
C GLN A 72 -8.65 -0.11 0.72
N ARG A 73 -8.37 0.60 -0.36
CA ARG A 73 -8.62 0.10 -1.73
C ARG A 73 -7.64 0.68 -2.73
N ALA A 74 -7.16 -0.16 -3.64
CA ALA A 74 -6.43 0.32 -4.81
C ALA A 74 -7.38 0.75 -5.93
N VAL A 75 -7.10 1.92 -6.51
CA VAL A 75 -7.79 2.49 -7.67
C VAL A 75 -6.79 2.75 -8.80
N PRO A 76 -7.14 2.45 -10.06
CA PRO A 76 -6.26 2.71 -11.19
C PRO A 76 -6.11 4.22 -11.43
N GLU A 77 -4.90 4.64 -11.82
CA GLU A 77 -4.55 6.03 -12.16
C GLU A 77 -3.81 6.04 -13.51
N ALA A 78 -3.78 7.19 -14.20
CA ALA A 78 -3.18 7.30 -15.54
C ALA A 78 -1.74 6.74 -15.63
N ASP A 79 -0.95 6.98 -14.58
CA ASP A 79 0.44 6.53 -14.49
C ASP A 79 0.73 5.49 -13.40
N GLY A 80 -0.30 4.73 -13.01
CA GLY A 80 -0.16 3.59 -12.12
C GLY A 80 -1.44 3.32 -11.34
N TYR A 81 -1.39 3.49 -10.03
CA TYR A 81 -2.54 3.32 -9.15
C TYR A 81 -2.34 4.14 -7.88
N ALA A 82 -3.44 4.41 -7.19
CA ALA A 82 -3.42 4.93 -5.84
C ALA A 82 -4.00 3.91 -4.86
N VAL A 83 -3.51 3.89 -3.64
CA VAL A 83 -4.18 3.24 -2.51
C VAL A 83 -4.86 4.33 -1.69
N LEU A 84 -6.17 4.23 -1.57
CA LEU A 84 -6.99 5.07 -0.72
C LEU A 84 -7.15 4.39 0.63
N THR A 85 -7.05 5.17 1.71
CA THR A 85 -7.24 4.73 3.09
C THR A 85 -8.34 5.57 3.73
N TRP A 86 -9.36 4.90 4.26
CA TRP A 86 -10.44 5.48 5.04
C TRP A 86 -10.28 5.13 6.51
N ASP A 87 -10.85 5.95 7.38
CA ASP A 87 -11.06 5.55 8.77
C ASP A 87 -12.36 4.75 8.96
N ILE A 88 -12.63 4.35 10.20
CA ILE A 88 -13.84 3.62 10.59
C ILE A 88 -15.14 4.43 10.44
N ALA A 89 -15.04 5.76 10.39
CA ALA A 89 -16.18 6.65 10.17
C ALA A 89 -16.50 6.77 8.67
N GLY A 90 -15.62 6.29 7.79
CA GLY A 90 -15.75 6.36 6.34
C GLY A 90 -15.10 7.60 5.73
N ASP A 91 -14.37 8.41 6.51
CA ASP A 91 -13.67 9.58 6.02
C ASP A 91 -12.36 9.16 5.34
N LEU A 92 -12.09 9.72 4.16
CA LEU A 92 -10.81 9.50 3.49
C LEU A 92 -9.71 10.18 4.31
N ARG A 93 -8.70 9.41 4.72
CA ARG A 93 -7.55 9.89 5.52
C ARG A 93 -6.25 9.94 4.75
N GLU A 94 -6.05 9.04 3.78
CA GLU A 94 -4.83 9.01 2.97
C GLU A 94 -5.12 8.63 1.51
N LYS A 95 -4.36 9.22 0.59
CA LYS A 95 -4.16 8.74 -0.77
C LYS A 95 -2.65 8.55 -1.02
N ALA A 96 -2.22 7.31 -1.23
CA ALA A 96 -0.84 6.97 -1.59
C ALA A 96 -0.74 6.63 -3.08
N ASP A 97 0.00 7.42 -3.85
CA ASP A 97 0.18 7.24 -5.30
C ASP A 97 1.40 6.37 -5.60
N TYR A 98 1.23 5.45 -6.56
CA TYR A 98 2.27 4.55 -7.04
C TYR A 98 2.35 4.57 -8.56
N ASN A 99 3.57 4.44 -9.10
CA ASN A 99 3.76 4.34 -10.54
C ASN A 99 3.51 2.91 -11.07
N LYS A 100 3.52 2.74 -12.39
CA LYS A 100 3.41 1.43 -13.08
C LYS A 100 4.46 0.40 -12.65
N ARG A 101 5.60 0.83 -12.09
CA ARG A 101 6.65 -0.05 -11.55
C ARG A 101 6.44 -0.38 -10.06
N ASN A 102 5.26 -0.09 -9.52
CA ASN A 102 4.89 -0.22 -8.11
C ASN A 102 5.73 0.64 -7.16
N GLN A 103 6.45 1.65 -7.65
CA GLN A 103 7.24 2.54 -6.80
C GLN A 103 6.33 3.62 -6.21
N TRP A 104 6.52 3.92 -4.93
CA TRP A 104 5.82 5.01 -4.27
C TRP A 104 6.23 6.35 -4.89
N LEU A 105 5.25 7.22 -5.13
CA LEU A 105 5.46 8.56 -5.68
C LEU A 105 5.24 9.63 -4.62
N ARG A 106 4.10 9.59 -3.94
CA ARG A 106 3.70 10.54 -2.90
C ARG A 106 2.56 9.98 -2.05
N SER A 107 2.37 10.55 -0.87
CA SER A 107 1.16 10.37 -0.05
C SER A 107 0.54 11.73 0.24
N ALA A 108 -0.77 11.84 0.09
CA ALA A 108 -1.57 12.97 0.54
C ALA A 108 -2.38 12.54 1.77
N PHE A 109 -2.38 13.37 2.81
CA PHE A 109 -3.12 13.12 4.05
C PHE A 109 -4.25 14.14 4.18
N TYR A 110 -5.42 13.65 4.52
CA TYR A 110 -6.64 14.44 4.65
C TYR A 110 -7.07 14.49 6.10
N ARG A 111 -7.47 15.69 6.53
CA ARG A 111 -8.19 15.89 7.79
C ARG A 111 -9.67 16.05 7.40
N GLY A 112 -10.45 14.99 7.58
CA GLY A 112 -11.90 15.09 7.76
C GLY A 112 -12.20 15.81 9.06
#